data_AF-A0A0F8XEX9-F1
#
_entry.id   AF-A0A0F8XEX9-F1
#
_cell.length_a   1.000
_cell.length_b   1.000
_cell.length_c   1.000
_cell.angle_alpha   90.00
_cell.angle_beta   90.00
_cell.angle_gamma   90.00
#
_symmetry.space_group_name_H-M   'P 1'
#
loop_
_entity.id
_entity.type
_entity.pdbx_description
1 polymer ?
#
loop_
_entity_poly.entity_id
_entity_poly.type
_entity_poly.pdbx_seq_one_letter_code
_entity_poly.pdbx_strand_id
1 'polypeptide(L)'
;LMTAIRADQLNGKVSALRQKWEIEEAIKSVFVGGLHEKWQFPSDHVPVGISLKKNKKQINIMTWNILNNCFMPHWVYKVNSQGLKRSLITELDRAISKDFQLTERDMYIVNLIVESINNPFQEKDFICLQECSKEFLMEMKTKLPKNYSIIFSREPLAKDQEAIIYRSDKFSILSNFSKCISPDFEHRVIMDVIFQSKGINIRLINAHLPFTHNVLPRSQLIHYLFDVRNSADFVIIAGDMNCTELDLKNEVKNNFSDNTCLIISPYPTVVYPKLDGNLLRTVVLDHFLILGDSYDQEVIPIDKLVSSSLEALNLLR
;
A
#
# COMPACT_ATOMS: atom_id res chain seq x y z
N LEU A 1 -7.55 -28.10 49.35
CA LEU A 1 -6.12 -28.31 49.04
C LEU A 1 -5.86 -28.38 47.53
N MET A 2 -6.45 -29.33 46.79
CA MET A 2 -6.30 -29.45 45.32
C MET A 2 -6.68 -28.18 44.52
N THR A 3 -7.72 -27.47 44.94
CA THR A 3 -8.15 -26.20 44.31
C THR A 3 -7.15 -25.06 44.52
N ALA A 4 -6.51 -25.00 45.69
CA ALA A 4 -5.50 -23.98 46.01
C ALA A 4 -4.21 -24.22 45.21
N ILE A 5 -3.78 -25.48 45.08
CA ILE A 5 -2.60 -25.86 44.27
C ILE A 5 -2.82 -25.50 42.78
N ARG A 6 -4.04 -25.71 42.25
CA ARG A 6 -4.37 -25.32 40.87
C ARG A 6 -4.42 -23.80 40.68
N ALA A 7 -4.89 -23.05 41.66
CA ALA A 7 -4.91 -21.58 41.61
C ALA A 7 -3.49 -20.99 41.63
N ASP A 8 -2.60 -21.50 42.47
CA ASP A 8 -1.19 -21.08 42.53
C ASP A 8 -0.41 -21.42 41.24
N GLN A 9 -0.66 -22.60 40.66
CA GLN A 9 -0.08 -22.96 39.37
C GLN A 9 -0.59 -22.08 38.22
N LEU A 10 -1.87 -21.66 38.26
CA LEU A 10 -2.43 -20.73 37.28
C LEU A 10 -1.80 -19.33 37.44
N ASN A 11 -1.67 -18.85 38.68
CA ASN A 11 -1.07 -17.55 38.98
C ASN A 11 0.41 -17.49 38.58
N GLY A 12 1.17 -18.58 38.79
CA GLY A 12 2.55 -18.69 38.32
C GLY A 12 2.66 -18.64 36.79
N LYS A 13 1.75 -19.31 36.06
CA LYS A 13 1.71 -19.26 34.59
C LYS A 13 1.32 -17.88 34.07
N VAL A 14 0.34 -17.22 34.68
CA VAL A 14 -0.09 -15.86 34.32
C VAL A 14 1.03 -14.85 34.59
N SER A 15 1.73 -14.96 35.72
CA SER A 15 2.88 -14.10 36.05
C SER A 15 4.03 -14.29 35.06
N ALA A 16 4.36 -15.54 34.69
CA ALA A 16 5.40 -15.82 33.71
C ALA A 16 5.05 -15.32 32.30
N LEU A 17 3.78 -15.47 31.88
CA LEU A 17 3.29 -14.91 30.61
C LEU A 17 3.33 -13.39 30.60
N ARG A 18 2.94 -12.74 31.72
CA ARG A 18 3.02 -11.29 31.86
C ARG A 18 4.45 -10.79 31.83
N GLN A 19 5.37 -11.43 32.56
CA GLN A 19 6.79 -11.07 32.55
C GLN A 19 7.41 -11.26 31.17
N LYS A 20 7.06 -12.36 30.46
CA LYS A 20 7.48 -12.58 29.07
C LYS A 20 6.96 -11.47 28.15
N TRP A 21 5.69 -11.08 28.28
CA TRP A 21 5.10 -9.97 27.52
C TRP A 21 5.77 -8.63 27.84
N GLU A 22 6.02 -8.32 29.11
CA GLU A 22 6.71 -7.09 29.53
C GLU A 22 8.16 -7.04 28.98
N ILE A 23 8.86 -8.18 28.97
CA ILE A 23 10.19 -8.30 28.35
C ILE A 23 10.10 -8.15 26.82
N GLU A 24 9.11 -8.76 26.15
CA GLU A 24 8.90 -8.60 24.71
C GLU A 24 8.61 -7.15 24.34
N GLU A 25 7.76 -6.45 25.10
CA GLU A 25 7.47 -5.03 24.90
C GLU A 25 8.70 -4.14 25.19
N ALA A 26 9.48 -4.46 26.23
CA ALA A 26 10.73 -3.77 26.52
C ALA A 26 11.77 -3.96 25.40
N ILE A 27 11.96 -5.19 24.91
CA ILE A 27 12.87 -5.51 23.79
C ILE A 27 12.41 -4.79 22.52
N LYS A 28 11.12 -4.83 22.20
CA LYS A 28 10.56 -4.04 21.08
C LYS A 28 10.92 -2.57 21.24
N SER A 29 10.70 -1.98 22.42
CA SER A 29 10.96 -0.56 22.65
C SER A 29 12.43 -0.16 22.47
N VAL A 30 13.38 -1.04 22.83
CA VAL A 30 14.83 -0.79 22.70
C VAL A 30 15.29 -0.94 21.25
N PHE A 31 14.85 -1.98 20.53
CA PHE A 31 15.26 -2.23 19.14
C PHE A 31 14.61 -1.28 18.13
N VAL A 32 13.35 -0.92 18.34
CA VAL A 32 12.65 0.13 17.61
C VAL A 32 13.36 1.50 17.75
N GLY A 33 14.12 1.68 18.84
CA GLY A 33 14.90 2.87 19.10
C GLY A 33 15.94 3.22 18.03
N GLY A 34 16.40 2.27 17.21
CA GLY A 34 17.32 2.58 16.10
C GLY A 34 16.65 2.76 14.74
N LEU A 35 15.41 2.27 14.57
CA LEU A 35 14.75 2.29 13.26
C LEU A 35 14.20 3.67 12.92
N HIS A 36 13.58 4.35 13.89
CA HIS A 36 12.97 5.66 13.67
C HIS A 36 13.98 6.71 13.19
N GLU A 37 15.22 6.68 13.70
CA GLU A 37 16.30 7.58 13.28
C GLU A 37 16.67 7.39 11.81
N LYS A 38 16.54 6.15 11.31
CA LYS A 38 16.87 5.79 9.92
C LYS A 38 15.69 5.92 8.96
N TRP A 39 14.46 5.93 9.47
CA TRP A 39 13.26 6.06 8.66
C TRP A 39 13.02 7.53 8.27
N GLN A 40 13.77 7.99 7.29
CA GLN A 40 13.70 9.34 6.72
C GLN A 40 12.71 9.41 5.55
N PHE A 41 11.59 8.70 5.66
CA PHE A 41 10.55 8.64 4.64
C PHE A 41 9.18 9.06 5.21
N PRO A 42 8.34 9.80 4.47
CA PRO A 42 7.12 10.41 5.02
C PRO A 42 5.89 9.47 5.08
N SER A 43 6.05 8.20 4.71
CA SER A 43 5.03 7.15 4.84
C SER A 43 5.65 5.91 5.50
N ASP A 44 4.82 5.05 6.08
CA ASP A 44 5.23 3.74 6.58
C ASP A 44 5.47 2.71 5.47
N HIS A 45 4.98 2.99 4.26
CA HIS A 45 5.29 2.26 3.04
C HIS A 45 6.18 3.10 2.11
N VAL A 46 7.11 2.45 1.41
CA VAL A 46 7.76 3.05 0.24
C VAL A 46 6.90 2.83 -1.02
N PRO A 47 6.83 3.80 -1.96
CA PRO A 47 6.11 3.61 -3.21
C PRO A 47 6.76 2.47 -3.99
N VAL A 48 5.98 1.66 -4.70
CA VAL A 48 6.47 0.62 -5.63
C VAL A 48 5.93 0.87 -7.03
N GLY A 49 6.65 0.43 -8.05
CA GLY A 49 6.15 0.56 -9.41
C GLY A 49 6.70 -0.48 -10.37
N ILE A 50 6.01 -0.58 -11.50
CA ILE A 50 6.30 -1.50 -12.59
C ILE A 50 6.16 -0.79 -13.93
N SER A 51 6.83 -1.34 -14.94
CA SER A 51 6.65 -0.96 -16.34
C SER A 51 6.13 -2.18 -17.10
N LEU A 52 5.00 -2.05 -17.77
CA LEU A 52 4.41 -3.12 -18.58
C LEU A 52 4.59 -2.80 -20.05
N LYS A 53 5.20 -3.71 -20.80
CA LYS A 53 5.45 -3.53 -22.24
C LYS A 53 4.67 -4.57 -23.04
N LYS A 54 3.87 -4.12 -24.00
CA LYS A 54 3.22 -4.97 -25.01
C LYS A 54 3.18 -4.25 -26.35
N ASN A 55 3.60 -4.91 -27.42
CA ASN A 55 3.61 -4.36 -28.78
C ASN A 55 4.26 -2.97 -28.87
N LYS A 56 5.43 -2.79 -28.21
CA LYS A 56 6.18 -1.52 -28.10
C LYS A 56 5.48 -0.39 -27.34
N LYS A 57 4.27 -0.59 -26.80
CA LYS A 57 3.64 0.33 -25.85
C LYS A 57 4.12 -0.02 -24.46
N GLN A 58 4.53 1.00 -23.71
CA GLN A 58 4.92 0.88 -22.30
C GLN A 58 3.87 1.60 -21.45
N ILE A 59 3.48 0.97 -20.34
CA ILE A 59 2.58 1.51 -19.33
C ILE A 59 3.32 1.48 -18.00
N ASN A 60 3.51 2.65 -17.40
CA ASN A 60 4.21 2.78 -16.12
C ASN A 60 3.19 2.98 -14.99
N ILE A 61 3.23 2.10 -14.00
CA ILE A 61 2.27 2.09 -12.89
C ILE A 61 3.04 2.19 -11.58
N MET A 62 2.57 3.04 -10.69
CA MET A 62 3.03 3.13 -9.30
C MET A 62 1.87 2.81 -8.37
N THR A 63 2.14 2.17 -7.24
CA THR A 63 1.21 2.13 -6.11
C THR A 63 1.91 2.58 -4.83
N TRP A 64 1.16 3.20 -3.93
CA TRP A 64 1.69 3.68 -2.66
C TRP A 64 0.59 3.86 -1.61
N ASN A 65 0.69 3.12 -0.49
CA ASN A 65 0.00 3.47 0.73
C ASN A 65 0.70 4.68 1.39
N ILE A 66 0.01 5.80 1.46
CA ILE A 66 0.62 7.06 1.92
C ILE A 66 0.48 7.31 3.42
N LEU A 67 -0.17 6.38 4.14
CA LEU A 67 -0.54 6.46 5.54
C LEU A 67 -1.49 7.64 5.82
N ASN A 68 -2.72 7.40 6.22
CA ASN A 68 -3.63 8.50 6.56
C ASN A 68 -3.26 9.12 7.93
N ASN A 69 -3.31 10.46 8.06
CA ASN A 69 -3.12 11.14 9.35
C ASN A 69 -4.08 10.62 10.44
N CYS A 70 -5.27 10.11 10.07
CA CYS A 70 -6.19 9.55 11.06
C CYS A 70 -5.63 8.33 11.82
N PHE A 71 -4.63 7.64 11.26
CA PHE A 71 -3.97 6.51 11.90
C PHE A 71 -2.82 6.92 12.82
N MET A 72 -2.33 8.17 12.75
CA MET A 72 -1.20 8.66 13.55
C MET A 72 -1.39 8.46 15.07
N PRO A 73 -2.51 8.86 15.71
CA PRO A 73 -2.68 8.75 17.16
C PRO A 73 -2.63 7.30 17.67
N HIS A 74 -3.18 6.37 16.90
CA HIS A 74 -3.36 4.98 17.33
C HIS A 74 -2.24 4.07 16.84
N TRP A 75 -1.93 4.10 15.55
CA TRP A 75 -0.96 3.19 14.95
C TRP A 75 0.48 3.63 15.21
N VAL A 76 0.79 4.90 14.94
CA VAL A 76 2.17 5.40 15.01
C VAL A 76 2.57 5.77 16.44
N TYR A 77 1.80 6.63 17.11
CA TYR A 77 2.19 7.15 18.43
C TYR A 77 1.99 6.16 19.59
N LYS A 78 0.89 5.39 19.54
CA LYS A 78 0.46 4.48 20.61
C LYS A 78 0.96 3.05 20.40
N VAL A 79 0.64 2.43 19.26
CA VAL A 79 1.02 1.02 18.99
C VAL A 79 2.50 0.94 18.62
N ASN A 80 2.99 1.83 17.75
CA ASN A 80 4.39 1.90 17.31
C ASN A 80 4.96 0.52 16.88
N SER A 81 4.13 -0.30 16.23
CA SER A 81 4.42 -1.69 15.89
C SER A 81 5.63 -1.85 14.97
N GLN A 82 5.85 -0.88 14.09
CA GLN A 82 6.95 -0.82 13.13
C GLN A 82 8.10 0.05 13.60
N GLY A 83 7.97 0.70 14.76
CA GLY A 83 9.02 1.55 15.28
C GLY A 83 9.20 2.89 14.59
N LEU A 84 8.10 3.48 14.13
CA LEU A 84 8.05 4.74 13.39
C LEU A 84 7.89 5.97 14.29
N LYS A 85 7.69 5.79 15.60
CA LYS A 85 7.62 6.91 16.53
C LYS A 85 8.95 7.65 16.57
N ARG A 86 8.93 8.97 16.37
CA ARG A 86 10.11 9.87 16.21
C ARG A 86 10.83 9.72 14.87
N SER A 87 10.21 9.13 13.86
CA SER A 87 10.70 9.19 12.48
C SER A 87 10.26 10.48 11.80
N LEU A 88 10.71 10.68 10.57
CA LEU A 88 10.27 11.79 9.71
C LEU A 88 8.73 11.87 9.61
N ILE A 89 8.03 10.74 9.65
CA ILE A 89 6.56 10.68 9.66
C ILE A 89 6.00 11.52 10.82
N THR A 90 6.46 11.24 12.05
CA THR A 90 5.98 11.97 13.23
C THR A 90 6.55 13.38 13.35
N GLU A 91 7.72 13.64 12.77
CA GLU A 91 8.30 14.98 12.71
C GLU A 91 7.49 15.89 11.80
N LEU A 92 6.96 15.39 10.69
CA LEU A 92 6.18 16.15 9.73
C LEU A 92 4.66 16.10 9.99
N ASP A 93 4.20 15.39 11.03
CA ASP A 93 2.79 15.34 11.44
C ASP A 93 2.36 16.62 12.19
N ARG A 94 2.49 17.75 11.49
CA ARG A 94 2.17 19.10 11.97
C ARG A 94 1.22 19.76 10.99
N ALA A 95 0.07 20.22 11.49
CA ALA A 95 -0.90 20.92 10.66
C ALA A 95 -0.32 22.24 10.13
N ILE A 96 -0.44 22.47 8.82
CA ILE A 96 0.05 23.70 8.15
C ILE A 96 -0.89 24.87 8.40
N SER A 97 -2.17 24.60 8.63
CA SER A 97 -3.17 25.62 8.97
C SER A 97 -4.11 25.10 10.05
N LYS A 98 -4.69 26.00 10.85
CA LYS A 98 -5.63 25.62 11.91
C LYS A 98 -6.98 25.14 11.38
N ASP A 99 -7.36 25.59 10.18
CA ASP A 99 -8.67 25.35 9.58
C ASP A 99 -8.68 24.12 8.66
N PHE A 100 -7.50 23.58 8.34
CA PHE A 100 -7.32 22.51 7.38
C PHE A 100 -6.40 21.45 7.99
N GLN A 101 -6.85 20.20 8.10
CA GLN A 101 -6.08 19.10 8.70
C GLN A 101 -4.92 18.59 7.83
N LEU A 102 -4.53 19.35 6.80
CA LEU A 102 -3.36 19.06 5.97
C LEU A 102 -2.09 19.28 6.79
N THR A 103 -1.21 18.29 6.77
CA THR A 103 0.05 18.31 7.51
C THR A 103 1.23 18.63 6.61
N GLU A 104 2.36 19.01 7.22
CA GLU A 104 3.66 19.13 6.51
C GLU A 104 4.01 17.83 5.79
N ARG A 105 3.66 16.67 6.39
CA ARG A 105 3.82 15.34 5.80
C ARG A 105 3.00 15.16 4.53
N ASP A 106 1.72 15.53 4.55
CA ASP A 106 0.87 15.45 3.37
C ASP A 106 1.44 16.29 2.22
N MET A 107 1.86 17.52 2.50
CA MET A 107 2.50 18.39 1.50
C MET A 107 3.79 17.80 0.95
N TYR A 108 4.61 17.19 1.81
CA TYR A 108 5.82 16.50 1.37
C TYR A 108 5.45 15.40 0.38
N ILE A 109 4.49 14.54 0.71
CA ILE A 109 4.04 13.43 -0.14
C ILE A 109 3.47 13.96 -1.48
N VAL A 110 2.65 15.01 -1.46
CA VAL A 110 2.14 15.67 -2.68
C VAL A 110 3.30 16.09 -3.57
N ASN A 111 4.32 16.75 -3.02
CA ASN A 111 5.48 17.18 -3.78
C ASN A 111 6.23 15.98 -4.39
N LEU A 112 6.43 14.91 -3.63
CA LEU A 112 7.08 13.68 -4.15
C LEU A 112 6.29 13.05 -5.31
N ILE A 113 4.97 13.02 -5.22
CA ILE A 113 4.12 12.50 -6.29
C ILE A 113 4.20 13.39 -7.53
N VAL A 114 4.17 14.71 -7.37
CA VAL A 114 4.31 15.67 -8.48
C VAL A 114 5.69 15.56 -9.13
N GLU A 115 6.75 15.44 -8.34
CA GLU A 115 8.11 15.21 -8.84
C GLU A 115 8.21 13.89 -9.62
N SER A 116 7.64 12.82 -9.10
CA SER A 116 7.56 11.51 -9.76
C SER A 116 6.81 11.58 -11.10
N ILE A 117 5.70 12.32 -11.16
CA ILE A 117 4.95 12.58 -12.39
C ILE A 117 5.80 13.32 -13.41
N ASN A 118 6.53 14.35 -12.97
CA ASN A 118 7.34 15.20 -13.83
C ASN A 118 8.70 14.61 -14.19
N ASN A 119 9.03 13.41 -13.73
CA ASN A 119 10.30 12.76 -14.03
C ASN A 119 10.35 12.31 -15.51
N PRO A 120 11.17 12.96 -16.37
CA PRO A 120 11.16 12.69 -17.81
C PRO A 120 11.75 11.33 -18.18
N PHE A 121 12.54 10.73 -17.29
CA PHE A 121 13.13 9.42 -17.52
C PHE A 121 12.14 8.28 -17.25
N GLN A 122 11.04 8.59 -16.55
CA GLN A 122 10.11 7.57 -16.11
C GLN A 122 8.73 8.13 -15.81
N GLU A 123 8.11 8.73 -16.82
CA GLU A 123 6.75 9.26 -16.73
C GLU A 123 5.78 8.18 -16.24
N LYS A 124 4.94 8.49 -15.24
CA LYS A 124 3.96 7.54 -14.71
C LYS A 124 2.64 7.69 -15.46
N ASP A 125 2.12 6.59 -15.99
CA ASP A 125 0.80 6.60 -16.65
C ASP A 125 -0.32 6.50 -15.61
N PHE A 126 -0.08 5.74 -14.54
CA PHE A 126 -1.01 5.52 -13.43
C PHE A 126 -0.29 5.56 -12.07
N ILE A 127 -0.96 6.11 -11.06
CA ILE A 127 -0.54 6.06 -9.66
C ILE A 127 -1.77 5.67 -8.82
N CYS A 128 -1.72 4.50 -8.21
CA CYS A 128 -2.70 4.02 -7.24
C CYS A 128 -2.28 4.45 -5.83
N LEU A 129 -3.13 5.18 -5.13
CA LEU A 129 -2.84 5.65 -3.77
C LEU A 129 -3.81 4.99 -2.80
N GLN A 130 -3.28 4.60 -1.64
CA GLN A 130 -4.07 4.10 -0.52
C GLN A 130 -3.96 4.98 0.72
N GLU A 131 -4.97 4.93 1.58
CA GLU A 131 -5.05 5.67 2.83
C GLU A 131 -4.96 7.20 2.67
N CYS A 132 -5.67 7.73 1.67
CA CYS A 132 -5.64 9.15 1.38
C CYS A 132 -6.61 9.93 2.27
N SER A 133 -6.10 10.95 2.97
CA SER A 133 -6.94 11.92 3.66
C SER A 133 -7.67 12.83 2.66
N LYS A 134 -8.81 13.37 3.06
CA LYS A 134 -9.57 14.32 2.24
C LYS A 134 -8.72 15.54 1.89
N GLU A 135 -8.03 16.09 2.88
CA GLU A 135 -7.21 17.29 2.77
C GLU A 135 -6.04 17.07 1.80
N PHE A 136 -5.36 15.92 1.92
CA PHE A 136 -4.33 15.50 0.97
C PHE A 136 -4.87 15.45 -0.47
N LEU A 137 -6.02 14.81 -0.69
CA LEU A 137 -6.61 14.67 -2.03
C LEU A 137 -7.04 16.01 -2.64
N MET A 138 -7.54 16.93 -1.80
CA MET A 138 -7.87 18.27 -2.23
C MET A 138 -6.62 19.01 -2.71
N GLU A 139 -5.54 18.99 -1.92
CA GLU A 139 -4.27 19.61 -2.28
C GLU A 139 -3.66 18.98 -3.53
N MET A 140 -3.60 17.65 -3.58
CA MET A 140 -3.10 16.89 -4.72
C MET A 140 -3.82 17.32 -6.02
N LYS A 141 -5.15 17.45 -5.99
CA LYS A 141 -5.94 17.92 -7.14
C LYS A 141 -5.53 19.31 -7.62
N THR A 142 -5.11 20.21 -6.73
CA THR A 142 -4.65 21.56 -7.12
C THR A 142 -3.25 21.56 -7.73
N LYS A 143 -2.41 20.58 -7.36
CA LYS A 143 -1.00 20.48 -7.78
C LYS A 143 -0.78 19.60 -9.00
N LEU A 144 -1.78 18.80 -9.39
CA LEU A 144 -1.67 17.93 -10.56
C LEU A 144 -1.39 18.73 -11.85
N PRO A 145 -0.46 18.27 -12.70
CA PRO A 145 -0.28 18.84 -14.03
C PRO A 145 -1.55 18.70 -14.88
N LYS A 146 -1.74 19.59 -15.85
CA LYS A 146 -2.96 19.65 -16.68
C LYS A 146 -3.28 18.38 -17.46
N ASN A 147 -2.27 17.58 -17.77
CA ASN A 147 -2.40 16.31 -18.48
C ASN A 147 -2.63 15.11 -17.55
N TYR A 148 -2.86 15.36 -16.26
CA TYR A 148 -3.24 14.36 -15.28
C TYR A 148 -4.61 14.67 -14.69
N SER A 149 -5.30 13.62 -14.33
CA SER A 149 -6.57 13.66 -13.61
C SER A 149 -6.52 12.70 -12.43
N ILE A 150 -7.40 12.90 -11.46
CA ILE A 150 -7.55 12.05 -10.27
C ILE A 150 -8.98 11.55 -10.17
N ILE A 151 -9.12 10.27 -9.83
CA ILE A 151 -10.37 9.59 -9.52
C ILE A 151 -10.33 9.23 -8.04
N PHE A 152 -11.44 9.45 -7.34
CA PHE A 152 -11.59 9.12 -5.92
C PHE A 152 -12.44 7.88 -5.75
N SER A 153 -12.17 7.07 -4.73
CA SER A 153 -12.99 5.89 -4.45
C SER A 153 -14.38 6.24 -3.92
N ARG A 154 -14.56 7.45 -3.38
CA ARG A 154 -15.86 7.96 -2.87
C ARG A 154 -16.05 9.44 -3.17
N GLU A 155 -17.29 9.80 -3.50
CA GLU A 155 -17.77 11.17 -3.63
C GLU A 155 -19.07 11.31 -2.82
N PRO A 156 -19.20 12.29 -1.89
CA PRO A 156 -18.19 13.26 -1.48
C PRO A 156 -16.95 12.62 -0.83
N LEU A 157 -15.82 13.34 -0.84
CA LEU A 157 -14.55 12.85 -0.28
C LEU A 157 -14.71 12.38 1.18
N ALA A 158 -14.34 11.11 1.43
CA ALA A 158 -14.32 10.51 2.75
C ALA A 158 -13.02 10.87 3.50
N LYS A 159 -13.02 10.63 4.83
CA LYS A 159 -11.84 10.85 5.69
C LYS A 159 -10.67 9.95 5.33
N ASP A 160 -10.97 8.73 4.91
CA ASP A 160 -10.03 7.72 4.45
C ASP A 160 -10.59 7.09 3.17
N GLN A 161 -9.80 7.12 2.11
CA GLN A 161 -10.21 6.59 0.82
C GLN A 161 -9.01 6.33 -0.09
N GLU A 162 -9.28 5.66 -1.20
CA GLU A 162 -8.28 5.33 -2.20
C GLU A 162 -8.42 6.31 -3.39
N ALA A 163 -7.35 6.47 -4.16
CA ALA A 163 -7.37 7.29 -5.37
C ALA A 163 -6.57 6.68 -6.52
N ILE A 164 -6.92 7.05 -7.75
CA ILE A 164 -6.14 6.75 -8.94
C ILE A 164 -5.84 8.06 -9.65
N ILE A 165 -4.56 8.40 -9.76
CA ILE A 165 -4.07 9.46 -10.63
C ILE A 165 -3.67 8.85 -11.96
N TYR A 166 -4.06 9.46 -13.07
CA TYR A 166 -3.78 8.94 -14.40
C TYR A 166 -3.53 10.04 -15.43
N ARG A 167 -2.84 9.69 -16.52
CA ARG A 167 -2.58 10.57 -17.66
C ARG A 167 -3.81 10.78 -18.54
N SER A 168 -4.51 11.88 -18.31
CA SER A 168 -5.74 12.22 -19.03
C SER A 168 -5.52 12.61 -20.50
N ASP A 169 -4.28 12.94 -20.90
CA ASP A 169 -3.90 13.14 -22.29
C ASP A 169 -3.78 11.82 -23.08
N LYS A 170 -3.52 10.71 -22.39
CA LYS A 170 -3.31 9.39 -23.00
C LYS A 170 -4.48 8.43 -22.82
N PHE A 171 -5.23 8.56 -21.74
CA PHE A 171 -6.25 7.60 -21.33
C PHE A 171 -7.59 8.29 -21.08
N SER A 172 -8.66 7.70 -21.62
CA SER A 172 -10.04 8.08 -21.31
C SER A 172 -10.70 7.02 -20.43
N ILE A 173 -11.53 7.44 -19.47
CA ILE A 173 -12.25 6.51 -18.60
C ILE A 173 -13.50 5.99 -19.33
N LEU A 174 -13.75 4.69 -19.26
CA LEU A 174 -15.02 4.08 -19.64
C LEU A 174 -15.93 3.98 -18.41
N SER A 175 -16.63 5.07 -18.10
CA SER A 175 -17.40 5.23 -16.86
C SER A 175 -18.46 4.14 -16.65
N ASN A 176 -19.10 3.68 -17.73
CA ASN A 176 -20.16 2.66 -17.67
C ASN A 176 -19.69 1.28 -17.18
N PHE A 177 -18.38 1.05 -17.20
CA PHE A 177 -17.77 -0.21 -16.74
C PHE A 177 -16.91 -0.03 -15.49
N SER A 178 -16.76 1.22 -15.04
CA SER A 178 -15.95 1.59 -13.88
C SER A 178 -16.84 1.68 -12.64
N LYS A 179 -16.38 1.16 -11.50
CA LYS A 179 -17.14 1.13 -10.26
C LYS A 179 -16.21 1.08 -9.04
N CYS A 180 -16.71 1.59 -7.92
CA CYS A 180 -16.12 1.31 -6.61
C CYS A 180 -16.96 0.25 -5.92
N ILE A 181 -16.32 -0.82 -5.49
CA ILE A 181 -16.96 -1.95 -4.84
C ILE A 181 -16.52 -1.90 -3.39
N SER A 182 -17.47 -2.03 -2.46
CA SER A 182 -17.15 -2.35 -1.08
C SER A 182 -17.54 -3.80 -0.89
N PRO A 183 -16.61 -4.75 -1.03
CA PRO A 183 -16.90 -6.12 -0.64
C PRO A 183 -17.21 -6.14 0.87
N ASP A 184 -17.71 -7.25 1.40
CA ASP A 184 -18.01 -7.39 2.84
C ASP A 184 -16.77 -7.34 3.76
N PHE A 185 -15.66 -6.76 3.29
CA PHE A 185 -14.42 -6.53 4.01
C PHE A 185 -14.46 -5.18 4.72
N GLU A 186 -14.71 -5.18 6.03
CA GLU A 186 -14.27 -4.14 6.99
C GLU A 186 -14.20 -2.69 6.45
N HIS A 187 -15.19 -2.25 5.67
CA HIS A 187 -15.30 -0.94 5.02
C HIS A 187 -14.25 -0.55 3.96
N ARG A 188 -13.41 -1.49 3.49
CA ARG A 188 -12.42 -1.25 2.43
C ARG A 188 -13.08 -1.19 1.04
N VAL A 189 -12.52 -0.37 0.16
CA VAL A 189 -13.02 -0.16 -1.20
C VAL A 189 -12.04 -0.74 -2.21
N ILE A 190 -12.57 -1.44 -3.21
CA ILE A 190 -11.87 -1.79 -4.43
C ILE A 190 -12.30 -0.79 -5.51
N MET A 191 -11.37 0.04 -5.99
CA MET A 191 -11.63 0.90 -7.14
C MET A 191 -11.34 0.12 -8.41
N ASP A 192 -12.35 -0.14 -9.23
CA ASP A 192 -12.21 -0.82 -10.51
C ASP A 192 -12.52 0.16 -11.64
N VAL A 193 -11.50 0.54 -12.40
CA VAL A 193 -11.62 1.55 -13.46
C VAL A 193 -11.10 0.99 -14.77
N ILE A 194 -11.89 1.12 -15.83
CA ILE A 194 -11.42 0.80 -17.18
C ILE A 194 -11.00 2.07 -17.91
N PHE A 195 -9.76 2.06 -18.37
CA PHE A 195 -9.14 3.09 -19.20
C PHE A 195 -9.05 2.61 -20.64
N GLN A 196 -9.29 3.51 -21.59
CA GLN A 196 -9.12 3.26 -23.01
C GLN A 196 -7.99 4.13 -23.57
N SER A 197 -7.10 3.54 -24.37
CA SER A 197 -6.07 4.26 -25.11
C SER A 197 -5.76 3.58 -26.44
N LYS A 198 -5.95 4.31 -27.55
CA LYS A 198 -5.64 3.84 -28.91
C LYS A 198 -6.20 2.43 -29.19
N GLY A 199 -7.47 2.21 -28.86
CA GLY A 199 -8.19 0.95 -29.07
C GLY A 199 -7.88 -0.18 -28.08
N ILE A 200 -7.06 0.07 -27.06
CA ILE A 200 -6.75 -0.89 -25.99
C ILE A 200 -7.51 -0.48 -24.73
N ASN A 201 -8.16 -1.44 -24.09
CA ASN A 201 -8.80 -1.30 -22.79
C ASN A 201 -7.90 -1.87 -21.69
N ILE A 202 -7.66 -1.09 -20.65
CA ILE A 202 -6.89 -1.46 -19.46
C ILE A 202 -7.82 -1.34 -18.27
N ARG A 203 -8.13 -2.44 -17.62
CA ARG A 203 -8.82 -2.43 -16.32
C ARG A 203 -7.76 -2.33 -15.23
N LEU A 204 -7.74 -1.21 -14.52
CA LEU A 204 -6.89 -0.99 -13.37
C LEU A 204 -7.75 -1.02 -12.10
N ILE A 205 -7.34 -1.88 -11.18
CA ILE A 205 -8.00 -2.11 -9.91
C ILE A 205 -7.06 -1.63 -8.80
N ASN A 206 -7.42 -0.55 -8.12
CA ASN A 206 -6.74 -0.13 -6.90
C ASN A 206 -7.42 -0.82 -5.70
N ALA A 207 -6.67 -1.61 -4.94
CA ALA A 207 -7.19 -2.35 -3.79
C ALA A 207 -6.34 -2.11 -2.55
N HIS A 208 -7.01 -2.03 -1.41
CA HIS A 208 -6.39 -2.00 -0.10
C HIS A 208 -7.07 -3.03 0.79
N LEU A 209 -6.41 -4.17 1.04
CA LEU A 209 -7.00 -5.23 1.84
C LEU A 209 -6.88 -4.93 3.33
N PRO A 210 -7.81 -5.40 4.18
CA PRO A 210 -7.68 -5.23 5.63
C PRO A 210 -6.44 -5.95 6.16
N PHE A 211 -5.80 -5.39 7.18
CA PHE A 211 -4.69 -6.01 7.90
C PHE A 211 -5.21 -7.13 8.81
N THR A 212 -5.39 -8.32 8.23
CA THR A 212 -5.95 -9.48 8.93
C THR A 212 -5.29 -10.78 8.50
N HIS A 213 -5.19 -11.72 9.43
CA HIS A 213 -4.79 -13.10 9.13
C HIS A 213 -5.89 -13.87 8.40
N ASN A 214 -7.11 -13.32 8.32
CA ASN A 214 -8.22 -13.94 7.60
C ASN A 214 -7.87 -14.10 6.10
N VAL A 215 -8.10 -15.29 5.56
CA VAL A 215 -7.89 -15.62 4.15
C VAL A 215 -9.00 -15.05 3.27
N LEU A 216 -10.19 -14.86 3.83
CA LEU A 216 -11.38 -14.49 3.07
C LEU A 216 -11.17 -13.23 2.21
N PRO A 217 -10.60 -12.10 2.72
CA PRO A 217 -10.35 -10.92 1.90
C PRO A 217 -9.52 -11.14 0.65
N ARG A 218 -8.45 -11.92 0.80
CA ARG A 218 -7.60 -12.30 -0.33
C ARG A 218 -8.37 -13.17 -1.31
N SER A 219 -9.05 -14.20 -0.82
CA SER A 219 -9.81 -15.12 -1.66
C SER A 219 -10.88 -14.39 -2.50
N GLN A 220 -11.71 -13.50 -1.93
CA GLN A 220 -12.71 -12.81 -2.77
C GLN A 220 -12.09 -11.77 -3.71
N LEU A 221 -10.95 -11.14 -3.37
CA LEU A 221 -10.22 -10.30 -4.33
C LEU A 221 -9.74 -11.13 -5.52
N ILE A 222 -9.14 -12.30 -5.27
CA ILE A 222 -8.68 -13.19 -6.35
C ILE A 222 -9.89 -13.69 -7.16
N HIS A 223 -10.99 -14.12 -6.54
CA HIS A 223 -12.21 -14.48 -7.28
C HIS A 223 -12.70 -13.33 -8.16
N TYR A 224 -12.78 -12.12 -7.60
CA TYR A 224 -13.19 -10.93 -8.34
C TYR A 224 -12.28 -10.68 -9.55
N LEU A 225 -10.96 -10.77 -9.37
CA LEU A 225 -9.98 -10.61 -10.43
C LEU A 225 -10.25 -11.56 -11.60
N PHE A 226 -10.48 -12.84 -11.29
CA PHE A 226 -10.75 -13.84 -12.31
C PHE A 226 -12.12 -13.65 -12.95
N ASP A 227 -13.14 -13.17 -12.25
CA ASP A 227 -14.45 -12.88 -12.83
C ASP A 227 -14.38 -11.77 -13.89
N VAL A 228 -13.48 -10.80 -13.71
CA VAL A 228 -13.32 -9.66 -14.64
C VAL A 228 -12.21 -9.87 -15.69
N ARG A 229 -11.54 -11.03 -15.71
CA ARG A 229 -10.33 -11.26 -16.54
C ARG A 229 -10.51 -11.03 -18.04
N ASN A 230 -11.70 -11.30 -18.58
CA ASN A 230 -12.00 -11.20 -20.02
C ASN A 230 -12.63 -9.85 -20.41
N SER A 231 -12.67 -8.89 -19.51
CA SER A 231 -13.42 -7.64 -19.71
C SER A 231 -12.58 -6.48 -20.25
N ALA A 232 -11.27 -6.69 -20.42
CA ALA A 232 -10.31 -5.73 -20.94
C ALA A 232 -9.13 -6.50 -21.57
N ASP A 233 -8.31 -5.80 -22.37
CA ASP A 233 -7.08 -6.39 -22.92
C ASP A 233 -6.02 -6.66 -21.82
N PHE A 234 -6.13 -5.91 -20.72
CA PHE A 234 -5.29 -6.02 -19.53
C PHE A 234 -6.15 -5.85 -18.29
N VAL A 235 -5.95 -6.73 -17.30
CA VAL A 235 -6.45 -6.51 -15.95
C VAL A 235 -5.27 -6.43 -15.01
N ILE A 236 -5.17 -5.33 -14.28
CA ILE A 236 -4.07 -5.02 -13.38
C ILE A 236 -4.67 -4.67 -12.03
N ILE A 237 -4.30 -5.40 -10.98
CA ILE A 237 -4.52 -4.98 -9.60
C ILE A 237 -3.22 -4.36 -9.10
N ALA A 238 -3.31 -3.24 -8.40
CA ALA A 238 -2.19 -2.61 -7.70
C ALA A 238 -2.63 -2.08 -6.34
N GLY A 239 -1.82 -2.24 -5.31
CA GLY A 239 -2.12 -1.70 -3.98
C GLY A 239 -1.48 -2.44 -2.83
N ASP A 240 -1.76 -1.97 -1.62
CA ASP A 240 -1.42 -2.62 -0.36
C ASP A 240 -2.38 -3.78 -0.08
N MET A 241 -1.90 -5.01 -0.27
CA MET A 241 -2.69 -6.22 -0.06
C MET A 241 -2.59 -6.74 1.36
N ASN A 242 -1.83 -6.09 2.24
CA ASN A 242 -1.63 -6.49 3.64
C ASN A 242 -1.33 -8.00 3.82
N CYS A 243 -0.63 -8.58 2.85
CA CYS A 243 -0.20 -9.97 2.84
C CYS A 243 1.08 -10.12 2.02
N THR A 244 1.71 -11.30 2.04
CA THR A 244 2.94 -11.55 1.29
C THR A 244 2.66 -12.07 -0.11
N GLU A 245 3.66 -11.99 -0.99
CA GLU A 245 3.60 -12.62 -2.32
C GLU A 245 3.25 -14.11 -2.26
N LEU A 246 3.79 -14.81 -1.26
CA LEU A 246 3.53 -16.24 -1.07
C LEU A 246 2.06 -16.50 -0.74
N ASP A 247 1.44 -15.64 0.07
CA ASP A 247 0.02 -15.73 0.39
C ASP A 247 -0.83 -15.56 -0.88
N LEU A 248 -0.53 -14.55 -1.70
CA LEU A 248 -1.23 -14.32 -2.97
C LEU A 248 -1.04 -15.49 -3.96
N LYS A 249 0.18 -16.02 -4.09
CA LYS A 249 0.48 -17.18 -4.95
C LYS A 249 -0.30 -18.42 -4.52
N ASN A 250 -0.37 -18.66 -3.21
CA ASN A 250 -1.15 -19.77 -2.66
C ASN A 250 -2.65 -19.58 -2.94
N GLU A 251 -3.19 -18.37 -2.75
CA GLU A 251 -4.59 -18.10 -3.05
C GLU A 251 -4.92 -18.27 -4.54
N VAL A 252 -4.07 -17.78 -5.45
CA VAL A 252 -4.26 -18.01 -6.89
C VAL A 252 -4.27 -19.50 -7.20
N LYS A 253 -3.27 -20.26 -6.70
CA LYS A 253 -3.15 -21.70 -6.94
C LYS A 253 -4.32 -22.52 -6.36
N ASN A 254 -4.84 -22.12 -5.21
CA ASN A 254 -5.92 -22.83 -4.52
C ASN A 254 -7.28 -22.64 -5.21
N ASN A 255 -7.50 -21.48 -5.83
CA ASN A 255 -8.79 -21.13 -6.42
C ASN A 255 -8.80 -21.30 -7.95
N PHE A 256 -7.62 -21.31 -8.60
CA PHE A 256 -7.49 -21.35 -10.05
C PHE A 256 -6.34 -22.27 -10.46
N SER A 257 -6.62 -23.19 -11.38
CA SER A 257 -5.63 -24.13 -11.94
C SER A 257 -4.72 -23.50 -13.00
N ASP A 258 -4.95 -22.23 -13.33
CA ASP A 258 -4.37 -21.56 -14.48
C ASP A 258 -3.26 -20.60 -14.05
N ASN A 259 -2.06 -20.76 -14.63
CA ASN A 259 -0.89 -19.93 -14.33
C ASN A 259 -0.92 -18.58 -15.06
N THR A 260 -2.11 -18.08 -15.40
CA THR A 260 -2.30 -16.85 -16.18
C THR A 260 -2.16 -15.57 -15.37
N CYS A 261 -2.13 -15.66 -14.04
CA CYS A 261 -1.89 -14.53 -13.14
C CYS A 261 -0.41 -14.38 -12.81
N LEU A 262 0.18 -13.29 -13.24
CA LEU A 262 1.47 -12.88 -12.73
C LEU A 262 1.30 -12.06 -11.46
N ILE A 263 2.11 -12.37 -10.45
CA ILE A 263 2.23 -11.57 -9.23
C ILE A 263 3.63 -10.97 -9.18
N ILE A 264 3.70 -9.65 -8.98
CA ILE A 264 4.96 -8.90 -8.87
C ILE A 264 4.99 -8.17 -7.53
N SER A 265 6.08 -8.36 -6.79
CA SER A 265 6.33 -7.73 -5.50
C SER A 265 7.74 -7.14 -5.53
N PRO A 266 7.93 -5.92 -6.07
CA PRO A 266 9.24 -5.44 -6.53
C PRO A 266 10.32 -5.36 -5.44
N TYR A 267 9.96 -4.92 -4.24
CA TYR A 267 10.85 -4.83 -3.08
C TYR A 267 10.05 -4.69 -1.79
N PRO A 268 10.65 -4.97 -0.61
CA PRO A 268 9.98 -4.78 0.67
C PRO A 268 9.49 -3.34 0.84
N THR A 269 8.26 -3.18 1.33
CA THR A 269 7.64 -1.87 1.51
C THR A 269 7.59 -1.41 2.95
N VAL A 270 7.66 -2.34 3.90
CA VAL A 270 7.56 -2.07 5.35
C VAL A 270 8.64 -2.80 6.15
N VAL A 271 8.88 -2.33 7.39
CA VAL A 271 9.78 -2.96 8.36
C VAL A 271 9.03 -3.36 9.62
N TYR A 272 9.23 -4.59 10.07
CA TYR A 272 8.73 -5.09 11.36
C TYR A 272 9.88 -5.54 12.27
N PRO A 273 9.83 -5.22 13.57
CA PRO A 273 10.70 -5.87 14.55
C PRO A 273 10.27 -7.34 14.75
N LYS A 274 11.20 -8.30 14.68
CA LYS A 274 10.91 -9.67 15.12
C LYS A 274 10.92 -9.78 16.64
N LEU A 275 10.06 -10.66 17.14
CA LEU A 275 9.95 -11.06 18.55
C LEU A 275 11.14 -11.91 19.04
N ASP A 276 11.97 -12.46 18.14
CA ASP A 276 13.12 -13.31 18.49
C ASP A 276 14.42 -12.53 18.77
N GLY A 277 14.32 -11.19 18.86
CA GLY A 277 15.32 -10.36 19.52
C GLY A 277 16.56 -10.01 18.71
N ASN A 278 16.65 -10.34 17.41
CA ASN A 278 17.87 -10.01 16.64
C ASN A 278 17.70 -9.65 15.14
N LEU A 279 16.50 -9.62 14.56
CA LEU A 279 16.36 -9.26 13.14
C LEU A 279 15.15 -8.38 12.85
N LEU A 280 15.39 -7.22 12.25
CA LEU A 280 14.37 -6.48 11.51
C LEU A 280 13.94 -7.35 10.32
N ARG A 281 12.64 -7.52 10.13
CA ARG A 281 12.08 -8.18 8.95
C ARG A 281 11.51 -7.12 8.04
N THR A 282 12.00 -7.06 6.82
CA THR A 282 11.38 -6.29 5.77
C THR A 282 10.30 -7.17 5.09
N VAL A 283 9.14 -6.60 4.80
CA VAL A 283 8.01 -7.33 4.20
C VAL A 283 7.52 -6.56 2.99
N VAL A 284 7.17 -7.27 1.92
CA VAL A 284 6.48 -6.70 0.76
C VAL A 284 4.99 -6.86 1.00
N LEU A 285 4.25 -5.75 1.09
CA LEU A 285 2.79 -5.73 1.22
C LEU A 285 2.11 -5.10 0.01
N ASP A 286 2.84 -4.31 -0.77
CA ASP A 286 2.36 -3.69 -1.99
C ASP A 286 2.67 -4.58 -3.19
N HIS A 287 1.63 -4.94 -3.93
CA HIS A 287 1.74 -5.93 -5.00
C HIS A 287 1.08 -5.45 -6.28
N PHE A 288 1.50 -6.05 -7.38
CA PHE A 288 0.81 -6.00 -8.66
C PHE A 288 0.38 -7.41 -9.07
N LEU A 289 -0.89 -7.56 -9.47
CA LEU A 289 -1.40 -8.79 -10.07
C LEU A 289 -1.87 -8.49 -11.49
N ILE A 290 -1.44 -9.29 -12.46
CA ILE A 290 -1.62 -8.99 -13.87
C ILE A 290 -2.18 -10.22 -14.58
N LEU A 291 -3.31 -10.03 -15.30
CA LEU A 291 -3.91 -11.01 -16.20
C LEU A 291 -3.88 -10.51 -17.65
N GLY A 292 -3.46 -11.36 -18.60
CA GLY A 292 -3.50 -11.11 -20.04
C GLY A 292 -2.59 -12.05 -20.87
N ASP A 293 -2.82 -12.15 -22.17
CA ASP A 293 -2.39 -13.28 -23.03
C ASP A 293 -0.88 -13.44 -23.32
N SER A 294 0.01 -12.54 -22.91
CA SER A 294 1.48 -12.68 -22.98
C SER A 294 2.12 -11.32 -22.80
N TYR A 295 3.25 -11.30 -22.10
CA TYR A 295 3.98 -10.07 -21.81
C TYR A 295 5.48 -10.32 -22.02
N ASP A 296 6.14 -9.44 -22.77
CA ASP A 296 7.60 -9.33 -22.73
C ASP A 296 7.92 -8.41 -21.55
N GLN A 297 8.12 -9.00 -20.37
CA GLN A 297 8.19 -8.24 -19.13
C GLN A 297 9.61 -7.86 -18.80
N GLU A 298 9.84 -6.55 -18.75
CA GLU A 298 10.92 -5.99 -17.96
C GLU A 298 10.29 -5.34 -16.74
N VAL A 299 10.24 -6.08 -15.63
CA VAL A 299 9.94 -5.46 -14.33
C VAL A 299 11.18 -4.67 -13.97
N ILE A 300 11.14 -3.36 -14.18
CA ILE A 300 12.17 -2.45 -13.70
C ILE A 300 11.70 -1.98 -12.31
N PRO A 301 12.25 -2.53 -11.21
CA PRO A 301 11.94 -2.04 -9.88
C PRO A 301 12.39 -0.59 -9.84
N ILE A 302 11.50 0.29 -9.41
CA ILE A 302 11.76 1.71 -9.55
C ILE A 302 12.55 2.24 -8.37
N ASP A 303 13.84 1.88 -8.31
CA ASP A 303 14.80 2.35 -7.31
C ASP A 303 15.26 3.82 -7.54
N LYS A 304 14.69 4.51 -8.55
CA LYS A 304 15.04 5.88 -8.96
C LYS A 304 13.92 6.92 -8.77
N LEU A 305 12.84 6.57 -8.08
CA LEU A 305 11.63 7.41 -8.02
C LEU A 305 11.82 8.70 -7.24
N VAL A 306 12.61 8.67 -6.17
CA VAL A 306 12.90 9.83 -5.31
C VAL A 306 14.30 9.65 -4.71
N SER A 307 15.15 10.67 -4.71
CA SER A 307 16.46 10.57 -4.04
C SER A 307 16.36 10.19 -2.56
N SER A 308 15.29 10.57 -1.86
CA SER A 308 15.00 10.14 -0.49
C SER A 308 14.52 8.69 -0.39
N SER A 309 13.90 8.13 -1.45
CA SER A 309 13.57 6.71 -1.49
C SER A 309 14.81 5.83 -1.55
N LEU A 310 15.95 6.32 -2.05
CA LEU A 310 17.21 5.58 -2.02
C LEU A 310 17.72 5.32 -0.60
N GLU A 311 17.56 6.28 0.32
CA GLU A 311 17.94 6.10 1.73
C GLU A 311 17.03 5.09 2.43
N ALA A 312 15.71 5.20 2.22
CA ALA A 312 14.75 4.22 2.73
C ALA A 312 14.99 2.82 2.13
N LEU A 313 15.27 2.72 0.83
CA LEU A 313 15.60 1.47 0.17
C LEU A 313 16.94 0.88 0.65
N ASN A 314 17.94 1.72 0.95
CA ASN A 314 19.19 1.28 1.56
C ASN A 314 18.99 0.76 2.99
N LEU A 315 17.97 1.25 3.71
CA LEU A 315 17.57 0.69 5.00
C LEU A 315 16.85 -0.67 4.85
N LEU A 316 16.12 -0.84 3.76
CA LEU A 316 15.34 -2.05 3.47
C LEU A 316 16.16 -3.20 2.85
N ARG A 317 17.34 -2.88 2.28
CA ARG A 317 18.32 -3.82 1.70
C ARG A 317 19.27 -4.35 2.76
#